data_AF-A0A376EEN5-F1
#
_entry.id   AF-A0A376EEN5-F1
#
_cell.length_a   1.000
_cell.length_b   1.000
_cell.length_c   1.000
_cell.angle_alpha   90.00
_cell.angle_beta   90.00
_cell.angle_gamma   90.00
#
_symmetry.space_group_name_H-M   'P 1'
#
loop_
_entity.id
_entity.type
_entity.pdbx_description
1 polymer ?
#
loop_
_entity_poly.entity_id
_entity_poly.type
_entity_poly.pdbx_seq_one_letter_code
_entity_poly.pdbx_strand_id
1 'polypeptide(L)' 'MKLSDLKTGQKVSINEMLAEYKGIQKVRISNFGKVEKRVFKADGINIYKYYNLAEGTKTLKSEKIELM' A
#
# COMPACT_ATOMS: atom_id res chain seq x y z
N MET A 1 -11.32 -8.75 -3.97
CA MET A 1 -10.61 -8.23 -2.79
C MET A 1 -10.32 -6.74 -3.01
N LYS A 2 -10.50 -5.94 -1.95
CA LYS A 2 -10.23 -4.50 -1.90
C LYS A 2 -8.92 -4.22 -1.17
N LEU A 3 -8.42 -2.99 -1.30
CA LEU A 3 -7.26 -2.53 -0.53
C LEU A 3 -7.49 -2.59 0.99
N SER A 4 -8.73 -2.40 1.45
CA SER A 4 -9.10 -2.52 2.87
C SER A 4 -9.02 -3.94 3.42
N ASP A 5 -9.08 -4.95 2.56
CA ASP A 5 -9.16 -6.35 2.97
C ASP A 5 -7.78 -6.94 3.24
N LEU A 6 -6.70 -6.23 2.85
CA LEU A 6 -5.32 -6.67 3.05
C LEU A 6 -4.94 -6.64 4.53
N LYS A 7 -4.26 -7.69 4.97
CA LYS A 7 -3.70 -7.79 6.32
C LYS A 7 -2.25 -7.33 6.34
N THR A 8 -1.83 -6.67 7.41
CA THR A 8 -0.42 -6.30 7.59
C THR A 8 0.47 -7.55 7.49
N GLY A 9 1.59 -7.44 6.76
CA GLY A 9 2.49 -8.54 6.46
C GLY A 9 2.14 -9.33 5.20
N GLN A 10 0.98 -9.07 4.59
CA GLN A 10 0.56 -9.76 3.38
C GLN A 10 1.42 -9.32 2.19
N LYS A 11 1.99 -10.32 1.49
CA LYS A 11 2.75 -10.12 0.27
C LYS A 11 1.82 -9.96 -0.93
N VAL A 12 2.17 -9.03 -1.80
CA VAL A 12 1.44 -8.69 -3.01
C VAL A 12 2.45 -8.37 -4.13
N SER A 13 1.99 -8.41 -5.36
CA SER A 13 2.69 -7.86 -6.51
C SER A 13 1.98 -6.58 -6.95
N ILE A 14 2.69 -5.46 -7.07
CA ILE A 14 2.16 -4.17 -7.52
C ILE A 14 2.85 -3.80 -8.82
N ASN A 15 2.14 -3.82 -9.95
CA ASN A 15 2.74 -3.68 -11.28
C ASN A 15 3.96 -4.62 -11.46
N GLU A 16 3.78 -5.92 -11.17
CA GLU A 16 4.83 -6.95 -11.27
C GLU A 16 6.00 -6.78 -10.28
N MET A 17 5.95 -5.78 -9.39
CA MET A 17 6.94 -5.57 -8.34
C MET A 17 6.47 -6.18 -7.02
N LEU A 18 7.29 -7.05 -6.44
CA LEU A 18 7.03 -7.63 -5.12
C LEU A 18 6.97 -6.55 -4.04
N ALA A 19 5.93 -6.59 -3.21
CA ALA A 19 5.74 -5.68 -2.11
C ALA A 19 5.01 -6.32 -0.93
N GLU A 20 5.22 -5.79 0.26
CA GLU A 20 4.52 -6.18 1.48
C GLU A 20 3.61 -5.05 1.95
N TYR A 21 2.36 -5.38 2.28
CA TYR A 21 1.46 -4.42 2.91
C TYR A 21 1.86 -4.19 4.37
N LYS A 22 2.29 -2.97 4.70
CA LYS A 22 2.75 -2.56 6.03
C LYS A 22 1.65 -1.98 6.92
N GLY A 23 0.39 -2.03 6.50
CA GLY A 23 -0.73 -1.47 7.24
C GLY A 23 -0.95 0.03 6.99
N ILE A 24 -1.72 0.66 7.87
CA ILE A 24 -1.88 2.11 7.92
C ILE A 24 -0.74 2.69 8.77
N GLN A 25 0.00 3.66 8.23
CA GLN A 25 1.07 4.34 8.96
C GLN A 25 0.96 5.86 8.80
N LYS A 26 1.46 6.58 9.81
CA LYS A 26 1.65 8.03 9.75
C LYS A 26 2.93 8.33 8.98
N VAL A 27 2.78 8.89 7.79
CA VAL A 27 3.89 9.30 6.93
C VAL A 27 3.99 10.83 6.90
N ARG A 28 5.22 11.34 6.87
CA ARG A 28 5.46 12.78 6.75
C ARG A 28 5.45 13.16 5.27
N ILE A 29 4.50 14.02 4.88
CA ILE A 29 4.42 14.58 3.54
C ILE A 29 4.80 16.06 3.62
N SER A 30 5.69 16.49 2.72
CA SER A 30 6.08 17.90 2.62
C SER A 30 4.82 18.77 2.43
N ASN A 31 4.76 19.91 3.11
CA ASN A 31 3.63 20.86 3.10
C ASN A 31 2.29 20.37 3.73
N PHE A 32 2.14 19.09 4.06
CA PHE A 32 0.90 18.54 4.67
C PHE A 32 1.10 17.97 6.09
N GLY A 33 2.34 17.89 6.57
CA GLY A 33 2.64 17.37 7.90
C GLY A 33 2.57 15.84 7.96
N LYS A 34 2.12 15.29 9.10
CA LYS A 34 1.96 13.83 9.28
C LYS A 34 0.54 13.43 8.90
N VAL A 35 0.41 12.52 7.93
CA VAL A 35 -0.89 12.01 7.47
C VAL A 35 -0.90 10.49 7.46
N GLU A 36 -2.07 9.90 7.66
CA GLU A 36 -2.24 8.44 7.61
C GLU A 36 -2.39 7.96 6.16
N LYS A 37 -1.59 6.94 5.81
CA LYS A 37 -1.62 6.29 4.49
C LYS A 37 -1.58 4.79 4.66
N ARG A 38 -2.17 4.08 3.69
CA ARG A 38 -1.92 2.65 3.48
C ARG A 38 -0.54 2.54 2.84
N VAL A 39 0.36 1.80 3.49
CA VAL A 39 1.76 1.72 3.09
C VAL A 39 2.06 0.34 2.53
N PHE A 40 2.68 0.32 1.36
CA PHE A 40 3.29 -0.87 0.78
C PHE A 40 4.78 -0.61 0.66
N LYS A 41 5.59 -1.59 1.05
CA LYS A 41 7.05 -1.53 0.91
C LYS A 41 7.46 -2.54 -0.14
N ALA A 42 8.17 -2.10 -1.18
CA ALA A 42 8.70 -3.01 -2.18
C ALA A 42 9.81 -3.90 -1.58
N ASP A 43 9.87 -5.16 -1.99
CA ASP A 43 10.90 -6.09 -1.53
C ASP A 43 12.26 -5.70 -2.13
N GLY A 44 13.32 -5.79 -1.32
CA GLY A 44 14.71 -5.55 -1.74
C GLY A 44 15.12 -4.10 -1.98
N ILE A 45 14.18 -3.14 -1.97
CA ILE A 45 14.46 -1.71 -2.22
C ILE A 45 13.69 -0.84 -1.21
N ASN A 46 14.24 0.30 -0.79
CA ASN A 46 13.56 1.23 0.12
C ASN A 46 12.52 2.11 -0.62
N ILE A 47 11.78 1.51 -1.55
CA ILE A 47 10.69 2.15 -2.31
C ILE A 47 9.37 1.84 -1.60
N TYR A 48 8.57 2.89 -1.39
CA TYR A 48 7.26 2.77 -0.78
C TYR A 48 6.19 3.26 -1.74
N LYS A 49 5.08 2.54 -1.76
CA LYS A 49 3.85 2.98 -2.41
C LYS A 49 2.82 3.34 -1.34
N TYR A 50 2.20 4.50 -1.53
CA TYR A 50 1.24 5.05 -0.58
C TYR A 50 -0.12 5.20 -1.23
N TYR A 51 -1.15 4.77 -0.52
CA TYR A 51 -2.55 5.03 -0.88
C TYR A 51 -3.24 5.78 0.25
N ASN A 52 -4.20 6.63 -0.11
CA ASN A 52 -5.06 7.30 0.87
C ASN A 52 -5.96 6.29 1.58
N LEU A 53 -6.43 6.65 2.77
CA LEU A 53 -7.40 5.81 3.50
C LEU A 53 -8.69 5.60 2.70
N ALA A 54 -9.18 6.67 2.05
CA ALA A 54 -10.40 6.68 1.22
C ALA A 54 -10.31 5.73 0.02
N GLU A 55 -9.10 5.42 -0.46
CA GLU A 55 -8.89 4.48 -1.56
C GLU A 55 -9.05 3.02 -1.12
N GLY A 56 -9.29 2.76 0.17
CA GLY A 56 -9.52 1.42 0.71
C GLY A 56 -10.65 0.64 0.01
N THR A 57 -11.62 1.33 -0.58
CA THR A 57 -12.74 0.73 -1.30
C THR A 57 -12.37 0.22 -2.69
N LYS A 58 -11.24 0.69 -3.25
CA LYS A 58 -10.76 0.27 -4.57
C LYS A 58 -10.35 -1.20 -4.55
N THR A 59 -10.56 -1.86 -5.67
CA THR A 59 -10.20 -3.27 -5.85
C THR A 59 -8.68 -3.41 -6.05
N LEU A 60 -8.11 -4.54 -5.64
CA LEU A 60 -6.70 -4.82 -5.91
C LEU A 60 -6.42 -4.80 -7.43
N LYS A 61 -7.32 -5.40 -8.22
CA LYS A 61 -7.23 -5.44 -9.69
C LYS A 61 -7.19 -4.04 -10.33
N SER A 62 -8.03 -3.10 -9.89
CA SER A 62 -8.02 -1.73 -10.43
C SER A 62 -6.72 -0.99 -10.16
N GLU A 63 -6.01 -1.36 -9.09
CA GLU A 63 -4.72 -0.79 -8.71
C GLU A 63 -3.53 -1.62 -9.21
N LYS A 64 -3.78 -2.61 -10.08
CA LYS A 64 -2.77 -3.55 -10.60
C LYS A 64 -1.99 -4.25 -9.49
N ILE A 65 -2.73 -4.64 -8.44
CA ILE A 65 -2.23 -5.41 -7.30
C ILE A 65 -2.73 -6.84 -7.41
N GLU A 66 -1.80 -7.78 -7.31
CA GLU A 66 -2.07 -9.23 -7.29
C GLU A 66 -1.62 -9.81 -5.95
N LEU A 67 -2.34 -10.82 -5.46
CA LEU A 67 -1.95 -11.54 -4.25
C LEU A 67 -0.87 -12.58 -4.61
N MET A 68 0.03 -12.83 -3.67
CA MET A 68 0.99 -13.94 -3.74
C MET A 68 0.60 -15.09 -2.81
#